data_AF-A0A376BZK4-F1
#
_entry.id   AF-A0A376BZK4-F1
#
_cell.length_a   1.000
_cell.length_b   1.000
_cell.length_c   1.000
_cell.angle_alpha   90.00
_cell.angle_beta   90.00
_cell.angle_gamma   90.00
#
_symmetry.space_group_name_H-M   'P 1'
#
loop_
_entity.id
_entity.type
_entity.pdbx_description
1 polymer ?
#
loop_
_entity_poly.entity_id
_entity_poly.type
_entity_poly.pdbx_seq_one_letter_code
_entity_poly.pdbx_strand_id
1 'polypeptide(L)'
;MEYRDELAIAKKAEQMLTSALQGTARRTFKEHFHRKEGNDSLRNAYAEAEVKEYGNKKKGTKAFMRRLSIKMEKHGFIQHYGVDTIRVGGERTRNKPKSTAYGFNAHYYNLKPKEFISEAIEQSKVIDFVASNVAELRSQKFGEELVFNITRFTDYY
;
A
#
# COMPACT_ATOMS: atom_id res chain seq x y z
N MET A 1 7.95 18.52 -12.61
CA MET A 1 8.88 18.23 -11.50
C MET A 1 9.67 17.02 -11.96
N GLU A 2 10.97 17.18 -12.16
CA GLU A 2 11.85 16.13 -12.70
C GLU A 2 12.40 15.29 -11.54
N TYR A 3 12.27 13.97 -11.60
CA TYR A 3 12.73 13.07 -10.54
C TYR A 3 14.12 12.56 -10.86
N ARG A 4 15.09 12.89 -10.01
CA ARG A 4 16.50 12.52 -10.23
C ARG A 4 16.82 11.08 -9.81
N ASP A 5 16.05 10.52 -8.88
CA ASP A 5 16.27 9.18 -8.34
C ASP A 5 14.97 8.40 -8.11
N GLU A 6 15.04 7.07 -8.25
CA GLU A 6 13.89 6.18 -7.99
C GLU A 6 13.41 6.24 -6.53
N LEU A 7 14.27 6.63 -5.59
CA LEU A 7 13.87 6.86 -4.19
C LEU A 7 12.91 8.05 -4.05
N ALA A 8 13.10 9.11 -4.84
CA ALA A 8 12.18 10.24 -4.86
C ALA A 8 10.83 9.86 -5.49
N ILE A 9 10.86 9.06 -6.56
CA ILE A 9 9.66 8.50 -7.19
C ILE A 9 8.90 7.61 -6.19
N ALA A 10 9.61 6.73 -5.47
CA ALA A 10 9.02 5.85 -4.47
C ALA A 10 8.31 6.63 -3.37
N LYS A 11 8.97 7.62 -2.75
CA LYS A 11 8.35 8.48 -1.73
C LYS A 11 7.13 9.24 -2.25
N LYS A 12 7.18 9.71 -3.50
CA LYS A 12 6.04 10.39 -4.08
C LYS A 12 4.87 9.43 -4.31
N ALA A 13 5.15 8.23 -4.81
CA ALA A 13 4.17 7.19 -5.02
C ALA A 13 3.49 6.77 -3.69
N GLU A 14 4.27 6.62 -2.61
CA GLU A 14 3.74 6.40 -1.25
C GLU A 14 2.78 7.51 -0.84
N GLN A 15 3.18 8.77 -1.00
CA GLN A 15 2.35 9.92 -0.60
C GLN A 15 1.04 9.96 -1.39
N MET A 16 1.10 9.73 -2.71
CA MET A 16 -0.06 9.72 -3.60
C MET A 16 -1.05 8.64 -3.22
N LEU A 17 -0.57 7.40 -3.09
CA LEU A 17 -1.43 6.27 -2.76
C LEU A 17 -1.98 6.35 -1.33
N THR A 18 -1.16 6.78 -0.37
CA THR A 18 -1.61 6.98 1.03
C THR A 18 -2.71 8.02 1.10
N SER A 19 -2.55 9.15 0.42
CA SER A 19 -3.54 10.23 0.43
C SER A 19 -4.87 9.79 -0.21
N ALA A 20 -4.82 9.03 -1.31
CA ALA A 20 -6.00 8.46 -1.95
C ALA A 20 -6.69 7.40 -1.09
N LEU A 21 -5.93 6.50 -0.44
CA LEU A 21 -6.46 5.49 0.47
C LEU A 21 -7.17 6.12 1.66
N GLN A 22 -6.56 7.14 2.27
CA GLN A 22 -7.18 7.82 3.41
C GLN A 22 -8.41 8.63 3.00
N GLY A 23 -8.39 9.27 1.82
CA GLY A 23 -9.53 10.02 1.27
C GLY A 23 -10.73 9.12 0.98
N THR A 24 -10.49 8.02 0.25
CA THR A 24 -11.52 7.01 -0.06
C THR A 24 -12.05 6.33 1.20
N ALA A 25 -11.17 5.90 2.11
CA ALA A 25 -11.60 5.27 3.36
C ALA A 25 -12.47 6.20 4.22
N ARG A 26 -12.14 7.51 4.30
CA ARG A 26 -12.97 8.49 5.02
C ARG A 26 -14.37 8.64 4.41
N ARG A 27 -14.49 8.59 3.08
CA ARG A 27 -15.77 8.71 2.37
C ARG A 27 -16.61 7.44 2.48
N THR A 28 -16.00 6.28 2.29
CA THR A 28 -16.68 4.98 2.23
C THR A 28 -17.11 4.48 3.61
N PHE A 29 -16.36 4.87 4.65
CA PHE A 29 -16.60 4.43 6.01
C PHE A 29 -16.86 5.62 6.94
N LYS A 30 -18.15 5.98 7.07
CA LYS A 30 -18.62 7.02 8.00
C LYS A 30 -18.29 6.69 9.46
N GLU A 31 -18.28 5.40 9.81
CA GLU A 31 -18.11 4.91 11.18
C GLU A 31 -17.19 3.69 11.18
N HIS A 32 -15.93 3.86 11.56
CA HIS A 32 -15.22 2.73 12.15
C HIS A 32 -15.30 2.86 13.66
N PHE A 33 -16.39 2.26 14.16
CA PHE A 33 -16.53 1.55 15.43
C PHE A 33 -15.46 1.90 16.46
N HIS A 34 -15.88 2.61 17.51
CA HIS A 34 -15.23 2.75 18.81
C HIS A 34 -13.81 2.20 18.86
N ARG A 35 -12.81 3.11 18.85
CA ARG A 35 -11.42 2.79 19.18
C ARG A 35 -11.41 1.86 20.39
N LYS A 36 -11.15 0.58 20.18
CA LYS A 36 -10.55 -0.23 21.23
C LYS A 36 -9.12 0.26 21.36
N GLU A 37 -8.72 0.54 22.59
CA GLU A 37 -7.36 0.96 22.91
C GLU A 37 -6.37 -0.03 22.27
N GLY A 38 -5.48 0.48 21.41
CA GLY A 38 -4.45 -0.32 20.73
C GLY A 38 -4.76 -0.81 19.30
N ASN A 39 -5.96 -0.61 18.75
CA ASN A 39 -6.24 -0.97 17.34
C ASN A 39 -6.15 0.24 16.41
N ASP A 40 -5.49 0.06 15.26
CA ASP A 40 -5.46 1.09 14.23
C ASP A 40 -6.81 1.21 13.52
N SER A 41 -7.17 2.44 13.15
CA SER A 41 -8.36 2.66 12.36
C SER A 41 -8.08 2.27 10.92
N LEU A 42 -9.11 1.79 10.19
CA LEU A 42 -9.03 1.67 8.74
C LEU A 42 -8.58 2.97 8.04
N ARG A 43 -8.92 4.10 8.65
CA ARG A 43 -8.55 5.44 8.17
C ARG A 43 -7.04 5.70 8.23
N ASN A 44 -6.27 4.86 8.93
CA ASN A 44 -4.82 4.93 9.01
C ASN A 44 -4.13 4.06 7.95
N ALA A 45 -4.87 3.50 6.99
CA ALA A 45 -4.25 2.77 5.88
C ALA A 45 -3.22 3.66 5.16
N TYR A 46 -2.06 3.08 4.85
CA TYR A 46 -0.96 3.79 4.21
C TYR A 46 -0.28 2.89 3.16
N ALA A 47 0.51 3.52 2.29
CA ALA A 47 1.32 2.84 1.32
C ALA A 47 2.80 2.87 1.74
N GLU A 48 3.51 1.78 1.48
CA GLU A 48 4.92 1.61 1.79
C GLU A 48 5.65 1.06 0.56
N ALA A 49 6.66 1.78 0.10
CA ALA A 49 7.51 1.39 -1.01
C ALA A 49 8.74 0.65 -0.49
N GLU A 50 9.06 -0.48 -1.11
CA GLU A 50 10.34 -1.14 -0.91
C GLU A 50 11.33 -0.65 -1.99
N VAL A 51 12.40 -0.05 -1.51
CA VAL A 51 13.54 0.38 -2.32
C VAL A 51 14.74 -0.50 -1.96
N LYS A 52 15.42 -1.01 -2.97
CA LYS A 52 16.64 -1.79 -2.78
C LYS A 52 17.84 -1.03 -3.31
N GLU A 53 18.85 -0.91 -2.47
CA GLU A 53 20.12 -0.30 -2.84
C GLU A 53 21.06 -1.36 -3.42
N TYR A 54 21.72 -1.01 -4.53
CA TYR A 54 22.76 -1.80 -5.17
C TYR A 54 24.01 -0.94 -5.34
N GLY A 55 25.19 -1.50 -5.07
CA GLY A 55 26.47 -0.82 -5.26
C GLY A 55 27.43 -1.03 -4.10
N ASN A 56 28.69 -0.62 -4.30
CA ASN A 56 29.72 -0.62 -3.26
C ASN A 56 29.76 0.76 -2.60
N LYS A 57 29.82 0.83 -1.26
CA LYS A 57 29.90 2.10 -0.49
C LYS A 57 30.95 3.10 -1.02
N LYS A 58 32.04 2.61 -1.64
CA LYS A 58 33.11 3.43 -2.22
C LYS A 58 32.81 4.02 -3.62
N LYS A 59 31.90 3.42 -4.40
CA LYS A 59 31.57 3.83 -5.79
C LYS A 59 30.19 4.48 -5.93
N GLY A 60 29.47 4.63 -4.81
CA GLY A 60 28.09 5.10 -4.76
C GLY A 60 27.08 3.95 -4.77
N THR A 61 26.00 4.12 -4.01
CA THR A 61 24.84 3.22 -3.95
C THR A 61 23.72 3.77 -4.85
N LYS A 62 23.22 2.93 -5.75
CA LYS A 62 22.05 3.22 -6.59
C LYS A 62 20.81 2.60 -5.95
N ALA A 63 19.78 3.39 -5.71
CA ALA A 63 18.51 2.94 -5.15
C ALA A 63 17.51 2.60 -6.26
N PHE A 64 16.83 1.46 -6.16
CA PHE A 64 15.84 0.99 -7.13
C PHE A 64 14.51 0.65 -6.45
N MET A 65 13.42 1.18 -6.97
CA MET A 65 12.07 0.87 -6.50
C MET A 65 11.67 -0.54 -6.96
N ARG A 66 11.25 -1.40 -6.02
CA ARG A 66 10.88 -2.80 -6.29
C ARG A 66 9.38 -3.06 -6.19
N ARG A 67 8.75 -2.55 -5.14
CA ARG A 67 7.30 -2.73 -4.90
C ARG A 67 6.72 -1.55 -4.16
N LEU A 68 5.42 -1.36 -4.32
CA LEU A 68 4.59 -0.47 -3.51
C LEU A 68 3.49 -1.33 -2.88
N SER A 69 3.44 -1.37 -1.55
CA SER A 69 2.52 -2.22 -0.79
C SER A 69 1.53 -1.36 -0.02
N ILE A 70 0.31 -1.85 0.15
CA ILE A 70 -0.69 -1.21 1.01
C ILE A 70 -0.65 -1.88 2.39
N LYS A 71 -0.57 -1.07 3.43
CA LYS A 71 -0.59 -1.50 4.83
C LYS A 71 -1.90 -1.03 5.46
N MET A 72 -2.66 -1.98 5.99
CA MET A 72 -3.91 -1.73 6.68
C MET A 72 -4.25 -2.88 7.62
N GLU A 73 -5.19 -2.61 8.51
CA GLU A 73 -5.78 -3.61 9.38
C GLU A 73 -6.53 -4.71 8.61
N LYS A 74 -6.54 -5.93 9.17
CA LYS A 74 -7.16 -7.12 8.55
C LYS A 74 -8.63 -6.89 8.18
N HIS A 75 -9.36 -6.14 9.01
CA HIS A 75 -10.78 -5.86 8.77
C HIS A 75 -11.01 -5.01 7.50
N GLY A 76 -10.01 -4.26 7.03
CA GLY A 76 -10.08 -3.51 5.77
C GLY A 76 -10.14 -4.38 4.55
N PHE A 77 -9.25 -5.35 4.50
CA PHE A 77 -9.23 -6.34 3.43
C PHE A 77 -10.56 -7.08 3.36
N ILE A 78 -11.08 -7.49 4.52
CA ILE A 78 -12.37 -8.17 4.66
C ILE A 78 -13.52 -7.28 4.18
N GLN A 79 -13.52 -5.99 4.50
CA GLN A 79 -14.55 -5.06 4.03
C GLN A 79 -14.45 -4.76 2.53
N HIS A 80 -13.23 -4.81 1.98
CA HIS A 80 -13.02 -4.60 0.56
C HIS A 80 -13.65 -5.72 -0.27
N TYR A 81 -13.31 -6.97 0.05
CA TYR A 81 -13.78 -8.14 -0.70
C TYR A 81 -15.14 -8.70 -0.23
N GLY A 82 -15.63 -8.25 0.92
CA GLY A 82 -16.82 -8.80 1.52
C GLY A 82 -16.59 -10.21 2.09
N VAL A 83 -17.63 -10.75 2.70
CA VAL A 83 -17.63 -12.12 3.26
C VAL A 83 -19.01 -12.71 3.07
N ASP A 84 -19.05 -13.96 2.65
CA ASP A 84 -20.26 -14.78 2.64
C ASP A 84 -19.95 -16.11 3.33
N THR A 85 -20.16 -16.16 4.65
CA THR A 85 -19.81 -17.35 5.46
C THR A 85 -20.75 -17.52 6.66
N ILE A 86 -20.68 -18.67 7.31
CA ILE A 86 -21.35 -18.91 8.60
C ILE A 86 -20.38 -18.50 9.72
N ARG A 87 -20.78 -17.53 10.55
CA ARG A 87 -20.00 -17.15 11.73
C ARG A 87 -20.20 -18.20 12.82
N VAL A 88 -19.10 -18.76 13.30
CA VAL A 88 -19.10 -19.77 14.36
C VAL A 88 -19.81 -19.23 15.61
N GLY A 89 -20.69 -20.05 16.18
CA GLY A 89 -21.34 -19.80 17.47
C GLY A 89 -20.36 -19.94 18.65
N GLY A 90 -20.83 -19.73 19.86
CA GLY A 90 -19.99 -19.90 21.06
C GLY A 90 -20.68 -19.41 22.31
N GLU A 91 -19.91 -19.23 23.38
CA GLU A 91 -20.42 -18.69 24.65
C GLU A 91 -19.82 -17.32 24.92
N ARG A 92 -20.64 -16.42 25.48
CA ARG A 92 -20.19 -15.12 25.97
C ARG A 92 -20.60 -14.95 27.42
N THR A 93 -19.65 -14.51 28.24
CA THR A 93 -19.90 -14.12 29.63
C THR A 93 -20.06 -12.61 29.71
N ARG A 94 -21.25 -12.13 30.08
CA ARG A 94 -21.48 -10.72 30.40
C ARG A 94 -21.23 -10.53 31.89
N ASN A 95 -20.26 -9.69 32.26
CA ASN A 95 -19.88 -9.47 33.67
C ASN A 95 -20.64 -8.33 34.38
N LYS A 96 -21.41 -7.50 33.66
CA LYS A 96 -22.20 -6.38 34.22
C LYS A 96 -23.62 -6.39 33.62
N PRO A 97 -24.71 -6.21 34.40
CA PRO A 97 -24.78 -5.96 35.85
C PRO A 97 -24.60 -7.22 36.75
N LYS A 98 -24.72 -8.44 36.22
CA LYS A 98 -24.37 -9.71 36.90
C LYS A 98 -23.67 -10.63 35.90
N SER A 99 -22.78 -11.49 36.39
CA SER A 99 -22.11 -12.52 35.57
C SER A 99 -23.12 -13.51 35.04
N THR A 100 -23.35 -13.50 33.72
CA THR A 100 -24.26 -14.43 33.04
C THR A 100 -23.58 -14.93 31.78
N ALA A 101 -23.42 -16.25 31.68
CA ALA A 101 -22.99 -16.91 30.46
C ALA A 101 -24.22 -17.15 29.58
N TYR A 102 -24.12 -16.80 28.30
CA TYR A 102 -25.13 -17.17 27.31
C TYR A 102 -24.45 -17.68 26.04
N GLY A 103 -25.02 -18.74 25.48
CA GLY A 103 -24.66 -19.26 24.17
C GLY A 103 -25.21 -18.37 23.07
N PHE A 104 -24.44 -18.19 22.00
CA PHE A 104 -24.91 -17.59 20.75
C PHE A 104 -24.75 -18.60 19.62
N ASN A 105 -25.83 -18.78 18.85
CA ASN A 105 -25.85 -19.73 17.75
C ASN A 105 -24.97 -19.24 16.59
N ALA A 106 -24.49 -20.20 15.82
CA ALA A 106 -23.92 -19.92 14.52
C ALA A 106 -24.98 -19.21 13.66
N HIS A 107 -24.59 -18.13 13.00
CA HIS A 107 -25.49 -17.37 12.15
C HIS A 107 -24.81 -17.03 10.84
N TYR A 108 -25.62 -16.95 9.80
CA TYR A 108 -25.17 -16.53 8.48
C TYR A 108 -24.68 -15.09 8.54
N TYR A 109 -23.46 -14.87 8.04
CA TYR A 109 -22.80 -13.57 8.02
C TYR A 109 -22.49 -13.21 6.57
N ASN A 110 -23.26 -12.26 6.05
CA ASN A 110 -23.05 -11.70 4.73
C ASN A 110 -22.67 -10.22 4.86
N LEU A 111 -21.46 -9.90 4.41
CA LEU A 111 -20.95 -8.56 4.27
C LEU A 111 -20.70 -8.29 2.80
N LYS A 112 -21.46 -7.35 2.21
CA LYS A 112 -21.24 -6.94 0.83
C LYS A 112 -19.86 -6.27 0.66
N PRO A 113 -19.13 -6.57 -0.42
CA PRO A 113 -17.86 -5.92 -0.74
C PRO A 113 -18.03 -4.41 -0.88
N LYS A 114 -17.00 -3.66 -0.50
CA LYS A 114 -16.89 -2.22 -0.72
C LYS A 114 -15.55 -1.92 -1.38
N GLU A 115 -15.57 -1.61 -2.67
CA GLU A 115 -14.37 -1.51 -3.51
C GLU A 115 -13.52 -0.24 -3.29
N PHE A 116 -13.10 0.05 -2.05
CA PHE A 116 -12.35 1.27 -1.76
C PHE A 116 -10.86 1.20 -2.16
N ILE A 117 -10.23 0.01 -2.18
CA ILE A 117 -8.81 -0.13 -2.51
C ILE A 117 -8.59 0.13 -4.00
N SER A 118 -9.38 -0.53 -4.87
CA SER A 118 -9.36 -0.33 -6.31
C SER A 118 -9.61 1.14 -6.66
N GLU A 119 -10.64 1.73 -6.05
CA GLU A 119 -10.94 3.14 -6.23
C GLU A 119 -9.79 4.07 -5.79
N ALA A 120 -9.10 3.75 -4.69
CA ALA A 120 -7.95 4.52 -4.24
C ALA A 120 -6.77 4.42 -5.22
N ILE A 121 -6.51 3.25 -5.78
CA ILE A 121 -5.46 3.04 -6.79
C ILE A 121 -5.75 3.87 -8.03
N GLU A 122 -6.98 3.81 -8.55
CA GLU A 122 -7.41 4.58 -9.72
C GLU A 122 -7.31 6.10 -9.47
N GLN A 123 -7.86 6.59 -8.35
CA GLN A 123 -7.81 8.01 -8.01
C GLN A 123 -6.38 8.53 -7.81
N SER A 124 -5.49 7.70 -7.27
CA SER A 124 -4.10 8.08 -7.04
C SER A 124 -3.31 8.25 -8.34
N LYS A 125 -3.71 7.60 -9.44
CA LYS A 125 -2.93 7.49 -10.70
C LYS A 125 -1.49 7.03 -10.46
N VAL A 126 -1.26 6.26 -9.38
CA VAL A 126 0.10 5.89 -8.95
C VAL A 126 0.76 4.93 -9.93
N ILE A 127 -0.02 4.10 -10.62
CA ILE A 127 0.49 3.14 -11.62
C ILE A 127 1.11 3.90 -12.78
N ASP A 128 0.37 4.82 -13.40
CA ASP A 128 0.85 5.63 -14.53
C ASP A 128 2.06 6.48 -14.15
N PHE A 129 2.02 7.06 -12.94
CA PHE A 129 3.10 7.85 -12.39
C PHE A 129 4.39 7.02 -12.24
N VAL A 130 4.33 5.86 -11.58
CA VAL A 130 5.50 5.00 -11.38
C VAL A 130 6.00 4.46 -12.72
N ALA A 131 5.11 3.97 -13.58
CA ALA A 131 5.48 3.42 -14.88
C ALA A 131 6.25 4.43 -15.73
N SER A 132 5.74 5.65 -15.85
CA SER A 132 6.35 6.69 -16.70
C SER A 132 7.70 7.14 -16.13
N ASN A 133 7.75 7.52 -14.85
CA ASN A 133 8.95 8.13 -14.27
C ASN A 133 10.06 7.10 -14.03
N VAL A 134 9.74 5.86 -13.63
CA VAL A 134 10.77 4.82 -13.45
C VAL A 134 11.31 4.36 -14.80
N ALA A 135 10.46 4.21 -15.82
CA ALA A 135 10.91 3.82 -17.16
C ALA A 135 11.82 4.89 -17.78
N GLU A 136 11.44 6.17 -17.66
CA GLU A 136 12.25 7.29 -18.15
C GLU A 136 13.62 7.32 -17.46
N LEU A 137 13.66 7.27 -16.14
CA LEU A 137 14.89 7.34 -15.35
C LEU A 137 15.82 6.15 -15.64
N ARG A 138 15.26 4.94 -15.77
CA ARG A 138 16.04 3.77 -16.16
C ARG A 138 16.55 3.88 -17.60
N SER A 139 15.73 4.35 -18.54
CA SER A 139 16.11 4.50 -19.94
C SER A 139 17.24 5.53 -20.11
N GLN A 140 17.18 6.66 -19.41
CA GLN A 140 18.24 7.66 -19.39
C GLN A 140 19.56 7.05 -18.86
N LYS A 141 19.51 6.32 -17.74
CA LYS A 141 20.70 5.64 -17.19
C LYS A 141 21.30 4.62 -18.15
N PHE A 142 20.47 3.82 -18.83
CA PHE A 142 20.95 2.87 -19.83
C PHE A 142 21.57 3.58 -21.05
N GLY A 143 20.96 4.68 -21.51
CA GLY A 143 21.50 5.49 -22.60
C GLY A 143 22.87 6.09 -22.26
N GLU A 144 23.01 6.66 -21.07
CA GLU A 144 24.29 7.19 -20.57
C GLU A 144 25.37 6.11 -20.47
N GLU A 145 25.04 4.92 -19.95
CA GLU A 145 25.98 3.80 -19.84
C GLU A 145 26.42 3.27 -21.22
N LEU A 146 25.51 3.22 -22.20
CA LEU A 146 25.83 2.82 -23.57
C LEU A 146 26.72 3.84 -24.28
N VAL A 147 26.35 5.14 -24.22
CA VAL A 147 27.12 6.22 -24.85
C VAL A 147 28.53 6.30 -24.24
N PHE A 148 28.64 6.21 -22.91
CA PHE A 148 29.93 6.24 -22.22
C PHE A 148 30.85 5.06 -22.58
N ASN A 149 30.27 3.89 -22.84
CA ASN A 149 31.06 2.76 -23.31
C ASN A 149 31.53 2.94 -24.76
N ILE A 150 30.67 3.46 -25.64
CA ILE A 150 31.02 3.71 -27.05
C ILE A 150 32.16 4.72 -27.16
N THR A 151 32.12 5.83 -26.42
CA THR A 151 33.20 6.84 -26.44
C THR A 151 34.52 6.28 -25.96
N ARG A 152 34.50 5.42 -24.93
CA ARG A 152 35.71 4.70 -24.52
C ARG A 152 36.24 3.76 -25.59
N PHE A 153 35.38 3.07 -26.35
CA PHE A 153 35.84 2.22 -27.45
C PHE A 153 36.46 3.01 -28.60
N THR A 154 35.98 4.23 -28.87
CA THR A 154 36.53 5.09 -29.93
C THR A 154 37.85 5.74 -29.54
N ASP A 155 38.12 5.96 -28.25
CA ASP A 155 39.38 6.56 -27.77
C ASP A 155 40.58 5.57 -27.75
N TYR A 156 40.35 4.29 -28.08
CA TYR A 156 41.38 3.25 -28.19
C TYR A 156 41.79 2.92 -29.65
N TYR A 157 41.32 3.70 -30.62
CA TYR A 157 41.74 3.64 -32.04
C TYR A 157 42.26 5.00 -32.50
#